data_AF-A0A183KKW5-F1
#
_entry.id   AF-A0A183KKW5-F1
#
_cell.length_a   1.000
_cell.length_b   1.000
_cell.length_c   1.000
_cell.angle_alpha   90.00
_cell.angle_beta   90.00
_cell.angle_gamma   90.00
#
_symmetry.space_group_name_H-M   'P 1'
#
loop_
_entity.id
_entity.type
_entity.pdbx_description
1 polymer ?
#
loop_
_entity_poly.entity_id
_entity_poly.type
_entity_poly.pdbx_seq_one_letter_code
_entity_poly.pdbx_strand_id
1 'polypeptide(L)'
;MKKSLDAQLRDQQVGFRKDLSCADQIATLRIIVGQPIEWNSSPYIKFTDYEKAFDTVDRTTLWRLVRYYGVPDKIVNIMRNTCDGLN
;
A
#
# COMPACT_ATOMS: atom_id res chain seq x y z
N MET A 1 -0.40 -4.62 -23.50
CA MET A 1 -1.05 -3.93 -22.36
C MET A 1 -0.06 -3.89 -21.22
N LYS A 2 0.36 -2.72 -20.72
CA LYS A 2 1.17 -2.67 -19.49
C LYS A 2 0.38 -3.40 -18.39
N LYS A 3 1.04 -4.28 -17.63
CA LYS A 3 0.41 -4.97 -16.48
C LYS A 3 -0.24 -3.90 -15.59
N SER A 4 -1.45 -4.19 -15.09
CA SER A 4 -2.11 -3.34 -14.10
C SER A 4 -1.16 -3.13 -12.92
N LEU A 5 -1.12 -1.92 -12.34
CA LEU A 5 -0.34 -1.61 -11.14
C LEU A 5 -0.61 -2.65 -10.04
N ASP A 6 -1.86 -3.04 -9.90
CA ASP A 6 -2.33 -4.08 -8.97
C ASP A 6 -1.58 -5.41 -9.09
N ALA A 7 -1.17 -5.80 -10.30
CA ALA A 7 -0.43 -7.05 -10.53
C ALA A 7 1.06 -6.94 -10.15
N GLN A 8 1.55 -5.74 -9.85
CA GLN A 8 2.90 -5.48 -9.38
C GLN A 8 2.97 -5.23 -7.86
N LEU A 9 1.82 -4.99 -7.22
CA LEU A 9 1.73 -4.86 -5.77
C LEU A 9 1.85 -6.22 -5.08
N ARG A 10 2.24 -6.20 -3.80
CA ARG A 10 2.31 -7.40 -2.98
C ARG A 10 0.91 -7.88 -2.60
N ASP A 11 0.72 -9.19 -2.54
CA ASP A 11 -0.56 -9.81 -2.16
C ASP A 11 -1.00 -9.44 -0.73
N GLN A 12 -0.05 -9.14 0.15
CA GLN A 12 -0.34 -8.71 1.53
C GLN A 12 -0.90 -7.28 1.60
N GLN A 13 -0.76 -6.46 0.55
CA GLN A 13 -1.34 -5.12 0.51
C GLN A 13 -2.78 -5.22 0.04
N VAL A 14 -3.72 -5.12 0.96
CA VAL A 14 -5.17 -5.16 0.66
C VAL A 14 -5.81 -3.77 0.60
N GLY A 15 -5.18 -2.77 1.25
CA GLY A 15 -5.71 -1.41 1.30
C GLY A 15 -5.75 -0.78 -0.09
N PHE A 16 -6.87 -0.12 -0.41
CA PHE A 16 -7.12 0.52 -1.71
C PHE A 16 -7.07 -0.43 -2.92
N ARG A 17 -7.26 -1.73 -2.71
CA ARG A 17 -7.34 -2.72 -3.79
C ARG A 17 -8.78 -3.13 -4.05
N LYS A 18 -9.08 -3.37 -5.33
CA LYS A 18 -10.39 -3.84 -5.74
C LYS A 18 -10.64 -5.24 -5.15
N ASP A 19 -11.87 -5.47 -4.70
CA ASP A 19 -12.35 -6.77 -4.21
C ASP A 19 -11.64 -7.29 -2.94
N LEU A 20 -10.86 -6.44 -2.26
CA LEU A 20 -10.20 -6.73 -0.99
C LEU A 20 -10.65 -5.74 0.08
N SER A 21 -10.76 -6.22 1.32
CA SER A 21 -11.27 -5.44 2.45
C SER A 21 -10.40 -5.56 3.69
N CYS A 22 -10.61 -4.66 4.65
CA CYS A 22 -10.00 -4.74 5.97
C CYS A 22 -10.37 -6.04 6.70
N ALA A 23 -11.58 -6.56 6.48
CA ALA A 23 -12.03 -7.82 7.07
C ALA A 23 -11.17 -9.01 6.63
N ASP A 24 -10.76 -9.05 5.36
CA ASP A 24 -9.91 -10.12 4.82
C ASP A 24 -8.52 -10.11 5.48
N GLN A 25 -7.97 -8.93 5.74
CA GLN A 25 -6.68 -8.79 6.41
C GLN A 25 -6.76 -9.11 7.90
N ILE A 26 -7.87 -8.75 8.57
CA ILE A 26 -8.12 -9.14 9.97
C ILE A 26 -8.24 -10.67 10.07
N ALA A 27 -8.98 -11.31 9.16
CA ALA A 27 -9.10 -12.77 9.12
C ALA A 27 -7.73 -13.44 8.90
N THR A 28 -6.94 -12.92 7.95
CA THR A 28 -5.57 -13.40 7.69
C THR A 28 -4.67 -13.26 8.90
N LEU A 29 -4.69 -12.11 9.57
CA LEU A 29 -3.90 -11.87 10.78
C LEU A 29 -4.29 -12.82 11.91
N ARG A 30 -5.60 -13.08 12.10
CA ARG A 30 -6.09 -14.06 13.08
C ARG A 30 -5.55 -15.46 12.82
N ILE A 31 -5.48 -15.90 11.57
CA ILE A 31 -4.92 -17.20 11.20
C ILE A 31 -3.42 -17.25 11.53
N ILE A 32 -2.65 -16.24 11.12
CA ILE A 32 -1.21 -16.16 11.36
C ILE A 32 -0.88 -16.17 12.86
N VAL A 33 -1.67 -15.46 13.67
CA VAL A 33 -1.48 -15.37 15.12
C VAL A 33 -1.98 -16.63 15.84
N GLY A 34 -3.04 -17.27 15.33
CA GLY A 34 -3.57 -18.50 15.92
C GLY A 34 -2.61 -19.68 15.84
N GLN A 35 -1.85 -19.78 14.74
CA GLN A 35 -0.91 -20.86 14.48
C GLN A 35 0.19 -21.05 15.57
N PRO A 36 0.97 -20.04 15.99
CA PRO A 36 1.93 -20.21 17.08
C PRO A 36 1.26 -20.48 18.43
N ILE A 37 0.08 -19.90 18.69
CA ILE A 37 -0.69 -20.15 19.92
C ILE A 37 -1.06 -21.64 20.01
N GLU A 38 -1.46 -22.25 18.89
CA GLU A 38 -1.78 -23.67 18.80
C GLU A 38 -0.59 -24.57 19.16
N TRP A 39 0.63 -24.18 18.77
CA TRP A 39 1.87 -24.90 19.13
C TRP A 39 2.50 -24.44 20.45
N ASN A 40 1.73 -23.79 21.33
CA ASN A 40 2.20 -23.32 22.63
C ASN A 40 3.43 -22.40 22.53
N SER A 41 3.52 -21.65 21.44
CA SER A 41 4.54 -20.64 21.17
C SER A 41 3.94 -19.25 21.34
N SER A 42 4.75 -18.29 21.78
CA SER A 42 4.30 -16.91 21.99
C SER A 42 4.45 -16.09 20.70
N PRO A 43 3.36 -15.61 20.07
CA PRO A 43 3.46 -14.70 18.94
C PRO A 43 3.93 -13.32 19.39
N TYR A 44 4.80 -12.70 18.59
CA TYR A 44 5.17 -11.28 18.72
C TYR A 44 4.62 -10.49 17.54
N ILE A 45 3.89 -9.41 17.83
CA ILE A 45 3.25 -8.56 16.82
C ILE A 45 3.72 -7.13 17.00
N LYS A 46 4.17 -6.50 15.92
CA LYS A 46 4.51 -5.07 15.89
C LYS A 46 3.54 -4.33 14.98
N PHE A 47 2.74 -3.45 15.57
CA PHE A 47 1.96 -2.48 14.81
C PHE A 47 2.84 -1.27 14.50
N THR A 48 2.83 -0.83 13.25
CA THR A 48 3.56 0.36 12.80
C THR A 48 2.58 1.21 12.00
N ASP A 49 2.46 2.45 12.41
CA ASP A 49 1.62 3.45 11.74
C ASP A 49 2.47 4.68 11.41
N TYR A 50 2.09 5.38 10.34
CA TYR A 50 2.81 6.56 9.87
C TYR A 50 2.03 7.82 10.27
N GLU A 51 2.66 8.69 11.06
CA GLU A 51 2.09 10.00 11.37
C GLU A 51 1.93 10.83 10.08
N LYS A 52 0.69 11.22 9.78
CA LYS A 52 0.33 12.07 8.62
C LYS A 52 0.97 11.58 7.31
N ALA A 53 0.79 10.29 6.99
CA ALA A 53 1.47 9.61 5.89
C ALA A 53 1.46 10.37 4.53
N PHE A 54 0.37 11.07 4.21
CA PHE A 54 0.27 11.84 2.96
C PHE A 54 0.92 13.22 3.02
N ASP A 55 1.04 13.82 4.21
CA ASP A 55 1.71 15.11 4.40
C ASP A 55 3.23 14.94 4.52
N THR A 56 3.69 13.79 5.03
CA THR A 56 5.10 13.53 5.34
C THR A 56 5.87 12.79 4.25
N VAL A 57 5.19 12.30 3.21
CA VAL A 57 5.83 11.58 2.10
C VAL A 57 6.65 12.53 1.21
N ASP A 58 7.87 12.12 0.84
CA ASP A 58 8.66 12.85 -0.16
C ASP A 58 8.01 12.78 -1.55
N ARG A 59 7.40 13.88 -1.97
CA ARG A 59 6.67 14.00 -3.25
C ARG A 59 7.58 13.73 -4.45
N THR A 60 8.87 14.09 -4.38
CA THR A 60 9.81 13.85 -5.48
C THR A 60 10.00 12.36 -5.72
N THR A 61 10.25 11.59 -4.65
CA THR A 61 10.35 10.14 -4.71
C THR A 61 9.02 9.50 -5.11
N LEU A 62 7.89 9.99 -4.59
CA LEU A 62 6.56 9.49 -4.97
C LEU A 62 6.35 9.56 -6.49
N TRP A 63 6.61 10.71 -7.12
CA TRP A 63 6.43 10.86 -8.57
C TRP A 63 7.41 10.02 -9.39
N ARG A 64 8.60 9.71 -8.88
CA ARG A 64 9.54 8.79 -9.52
C ARG A 64 9.03 7.35 -9.45
N LEU A 65 8.49 6.93 -8.30
CA LEU A 65 7.92 5.60 -8.12
C LEU A 65 6.69 5.38 -9.01
N VAL A 66 5.77 6.34 -9.07
CA VAL A 66 4.56 6.23 -9.91
C VAL A 66 4.93 6.03 -11.40
N ARG A 67 5.97 6.72 -11.89
CA ARG A 67 6.51 6.50 -13.25
C ARG A 67 7.16 5.13 -13.40
N TYR A 68 7.92 4.68 -12.40
CA TYR A 68 8.57 3.38 -12.39
C TYR A 68 7.55 2.23 -12.50
N TYR A 69 6.41 2.33 -11.83
CA TYR A 69 5.29 1.40 -11.98
C TYR A 69 4.53 1.53 -13.32
N GLY A 70 5.01 2.37 -14.23
CA GLY A 70 4.55 2.41 -15.62
C GLY A 70 3.39 3.35 -15.88
N VAL A 71 2.96 4.16 -14.92
CA VAL A 71 1.94 5.20 -15.12
C VAL A 71 2.47 6.25 -16.11
N PRO A 72 1.72 6.60 -17.17
CA PRO A 72 2.18 7.56 -18.18
C PRO A 72 2.49 8.95 -17.62
N ASP A 73 3.53 9.61 -18.14
CA ASP A 73 3.96 10.94 -17.68
C ASP A 73 2.85 11.99 -17.69
N LYS A 74 1.95 11.95 -18.68
CA LYS A 74 0.80 12.85 -18.75
C LYS A 74 -0.09 12.74 -17.51
N ILE A 75 -0.36 11.52 -17.04
CA ILE A 75 -1.17 11.27 -15.84
C ILE A 75 -0.40 11.70 -14.59
N VAL A 76 0.90 11.40 -14.50
CA VAL A 76 1.74 11.80 -13.36
C VAL A 76 1.81 13.32 -13.23
N ASN A 77 1.92 14.04 -14.35
CA ASN A 77 1.95 15.51 -14.35
C ASN A 77 0.60 16.11 -13.90
N ILE A 78 -0.52 15.51 -14.30
CA ILE A 78 -1.85 15.92 -13.80
C ILE A 78 -1.94 15.71 -12.28
N MET A 79 -1.57 14.52 -11.79
CA MET A 79 -1.59 14.22 -10.35
C MET A 79 -0.71 15.19 -9.56
N ARG A 80 0.50 15.46 -10.05
CA ARG A 80 1.42 16.43 -9.45
C ARG A 80 0.79 17.81 -9.32
N ASN A 81 0.25 18.34 -10.40
CA ASN A 81 -0.35 19.67 -10.40
C ASN A 81 -1.56 19.75 -9.46
N THR A 82 -2.33 18.66 -9.32
CA THR A 82 -3.45 18.60 -8.37
C THR A 82 -2.97 18.59 -6.91
N CYS A 83 -1.89 17.86 -6.61
CA CYS A 83 -1.37 17.72 -5.24
C CYS A 83 -0.52 18.90 -4.78
N ASP A 84 0.21 19.53 -5.69
CA ASP A 84 1.09 20.68 -5.41
C ASP A 84 0.33 22.02 -5.53
N GLY A 85 -0.92 21.99 -6.00
CA GLY A 85 -1.69 23.16 -6.38
C GLY A 85 -1.36 23.60 -7.81
N LEU A 86 -2.36 24.12 -8.52
CA LEU A 86 -2.15 24.82 -9.79
C LEU A 86 -1.33 26.08 -9.50
N ASN A 87 -0.05 26.09 -9.87
CA ASN A 87 0.62 27.33 -10.23
C ASN A 87 0.19 27.73 -11.63
#